data_AF-H6RLB6-F1
#
_entry.id   AF-H6RLB6-F1
#
_cell.length_a   1.000
_cell.length_b   1.000
_cell.length_c   1.000
_cell.angle_alpha   90.00
_cell.angle_beta   90.00
_cell.angle_gamma   90.00
#
_symmetry.space_group_name_H-M   'P 1'
#
loop_
_entity.id
_entity.type
_entity.pdbx_description
1 polymer ?
#
loop_
_entity_poly.entity_id
_entity_poly.type
_entity_poly.pdbx_seq_one_letter_code
_entity_poly.pdbx_strand_id
1 'polypeptide(L)'
;MDRALAREHLTGAFGDVQLSELPTVAELTDLIAELEIELVRGLTETGFRADLSPLRRSAWYLHGIASTAETSRYPAEQRRRAFAVSAHVLDLLLEDPAETGRVRLATAFAAQVGYHRADETPNAGAVHRKLRYVLAEPAEFTESADVALHAGILFLGFEMTALNRHLRTWATTAAALTRGAQLGSLDGTMFGPTQRLLRGIADLVTYLREGSTDALGAARGHLLLVVRAEVGISDLDTRWVAGHLLALANGLSEGSVWAVLPPDVPAAVKQAFTLDRQPVLTLWPPQRSLVAHPTISPLSLATSRLLVSVPTSAGKTLLAQLIICAHMAQDDLDVCYVTPLRSLGREMRQALRSRLRYLDRRLGADLPDGFGTQDLTSGGLQDTDESSSQLPQVEVMTPERLMNALRQSPQEVLSRFSLFIIDEAHLIAQSGGRGLRGCPEFRRTSVAARCASGCDDLLIMHGGCDSSGDLGVERGAQLRQVQVAVDPAELLAGLDHAGGAPAQGHLPVPPALDVAGVITTDGDHRLDRVGRAQRAGQRGRHPQAQHGQRLVQAFAQAGSRARVGLVQLPGQPGQRRLGL
;
A
#
# COMPACT_ATOMS: atom_id res chain seq x y z
N MET A 1 16.38 11.26 0.14
CA MET A 1 15.28 12.21 0.41
C MET A 1 15.36 13.43 -0.51
N ASP A 2 16.48 13.65 -1.21
CA ASP A 2 16.84 14.93 -1.85
C ASP A 2 16.20 15.26 -3.21
N ARG A 3 15.29 14.43 -3.74
CA ARG A 3 14.92 14.54 -5.16
C ARG A 3 14.02 15.74 -5.49
N ALA A 4 12.92 15.96 -4.77
CA ALA A 4 11.99 17.05 -5.12
C ALA A 4 12.59 18.46 -4.93
N LEU A 5 13.62 18.59 -4.08
CA LEU A 5 14.22 19.86 -3.66
C LEU A 5 15.59 20.16 -4.28
N ALA A 6 16.11 19.28 -5.14
CA ALA A 6 17.30 19.57 -5.92
C ALA A 6 17.12 20.90 -6.68
N ARG A 7 18.13 21.78 -6.62
CA ARG A 7 18.08 23.13 -7.22
C ARG A 7 17.70 23.12 -8.69
N GLU A 8 18.08 22.08 -9.42
CA GLU A 8 17.73 21.82 -10.82
C GLU A 8 16.24 21.51 -11.00
N HIS A 9 15.62 20.77 -10.07
CA HIS A 9 14.19 20.46 -10.10
C HIS A 9 13.33 21.68 -9.74
N LEU A 10 13.73 22.47 -8.76
CA LEU A 10 13.09 23.76 -8.46
C LEU A 10 13.22 24.72 -9.64
N THR A 11 14.40 24.85 -10.23
CA THR A 11 14.60 25.67 -11.46
C THR A 11 13.71 25.16 -12.61
N GLY A 12 13.67 23.85 -12.83
CA GLY A 12 12.83 23.22 -13.86
C GLY A 12 11.32 23.30 -13.60
N ALA A 13 10.88 23.54 -12.35
CA ALA A 13 9.47 23.76 -12.00
C ALA A 13 9.00 25.17 -12.36
N PHE A 14 9.80 26.21 -12.06
CA PHE A 14 9.50 27.59 -12.44
C PHE A 14 9.77 27.89 -13.91
N GLY A 15 10.80 27.25 -14.49
CA GLY A 15 11.30 27.57 -15.83
C GLY A 15 11.92 28.99 -15.87
N ASP A 16 11.93 29.60 -17.04
CA ASP A 16 12.56 30.93 -17.26
C ASP A 16 11.78 32.12 -16.65
N VAL A 17 10.66 31.86 -15.95
CA VAL A 17 9.75 32.92 -15.46
C VAL A 17 10.09 33.30 -14.02
N GLN A 18 10.80 34.43 -13.86
CA GLN A 18 10.91 35.11 -12.56
C GLN A 18 9.70 36.03 -12.34
N LEU A 19 8.96 35.82 -11.26
CA LEU A 19 7.90 36.72 -10.79
C LEU A 19 8.38 37.44 -9.54
N SER A 20 8.27 38.77 -9.52
CA SER A 20 8.74 39.62 -8.41
C SER A 20 8.01 39.45 -7.07
N GLU A 21 6.88 38.72 -7.06
CA GLU A 21 6.07 38.47 -5.86
C GLU A 21 6.31 37.08 -5.23
N LEU A 22 7.14 36.26 -5.89
CA LEU A 22 7.53 34.92 -5.43
C LEU A 22 9.02 34.90 -5.07
N PRO A 23 9.43 34.10 -4.07
CA PRO A 23 10.83 33.90 -3.75
C PRO A 23 11.59 33.33 -4.95
N THR A 24 12.86 33.69 -5.07
CA THR A 24 13.79 33.04 -6.00
C THR A 24 13.96 31.56 -5.66
N VAL A 25 14.46 30.76 -6.61
CA VAL A 25 14.73 29.33 -6.39
C VAL A 25 15.67 29.10 -5.19
N ALA A 26 16.64 29.98 -4.94
CA ALA A 26 17.54 29.87 -3.80
C ALA A 26 16.80 30.11 -2.47
N GLU A 27 16.09 31.24 -2.35
CA GLU A 27 15.28 31.56 -1.17
C GLU A 27 14.22 30.49 -0.89
N LEU A 28 13.61 29.92 -1.93
CA LEU A 28 12.65 28.82 -1.80
C LEU A 28 13.32 27.53 -1.29
N THR A 29 14.55 27.23 -1.75
CA THR A 29 15.31 26.07 -1.23
C THR A 29 15.62 26.25 0.25
N ASP A 30 16.10 27.45 0.63
CA ASP A 30 16.49 27.77 2.01
C ASP A 30 15.27 27.73 2.96
N LEU A 31 14.13 28.30 2.55
CA LEU A 31 12.87 28.26 3.31
C LEU A 31 12.37 26.83 3.51
N ILE A 32 12.39 25.96 2.49
CA ILE A 32 11.94 24.57 2.64
C ILE A 32 12.88 23.80 3.59
N ALA A 33 14.19 23.98 3.44
CA ALA A 33 15.16 23.37 4.34
C ALA A 33 14.98 23.83 5.80
N GLU A 34 14.64 25.10 6.03
CA GLU A 34 14.30 25.62 7.36
C GLU A 34 13.08 24.92 7.97
N LEU A 35 11.99 24.74 7.21
CA LEU A 35 10.81 23.99 7.68
C LEU A 35 11.13 22.54 8.04
N GLU A 36 11.91 21.85 7.22
CA GLU A 36 12.31 20.45 7.48
C GLU A 36 13.16 20.36 8.75
N ILE A 37 14.07 21.32 8.98
CA ILE A 37 14.84 21.43 10.22
C ILE A 37 13.92 21.74 11.42
N GLU A 38 12.89 22.57 11.26
CA GLU A 38 11.92 22.84 12.34
C GLU A 38 11.09 21.59 12.69
N LEU A 39 10.65 20.81 11.71
CA LEU A 39 9.92 19.56 11.95
C LEU A 39 10.77 18.54 12.72
N VAL A 40 12.06 18.40 12.37
CA VAL A 40 13.00 17.53 13.10
C VAL A 40 13.27 18.03 14.52
N ARG A 41 13.30 19.35 14.73
CA ARG A 41 13.48 19.98 16.07
C ARG A 41 12.21 20.00 16.93
N GLY A 42 11.05 19.74 16.32
CA GLY A 42 9.74 19.90 16.95
C GLY A 42 9.16 21.30 16.76
N LEU A 43 7.90 21.33 16.34
CA LEU A 43 7.10 22.55 16.19
C LEU A 43 6.75 23.17 17.55
N THR A 44 6.41 24.46 17.53
CA THR A 44 5.89 25.16 18.70
C THR A 44 4.38 24.89 18.88
N GLU A 45 3.81 25.25 20.04
CA GLU A 45 2.35 25.20 20.24
C GLU A 45 1.57 26.05 19.21
N THR A 46 2.23 27.07 18.64
CA THR A 46 1.71 27.95 17.58
C THR A 46 2.11 27.52 16.16
N GLY A 47 2.74 26.35 15.98
CA GLY A 47 3.19 25.84 14.68
C GLY A 47 4.66 26.14 14.37
N PHE A 48 4.94 26.42 13.09
CA PHE A 48 6.25 26.85 12.60
C PHE A 48 6.61 28.26 13.10
N ARG A 49 7.91 28.56 13.20
CA ARG A 49 8.43 29.90 13.56
C ARG A 49 8.65 30.78 12.33
N ALA A 50 8.94 30.16 11.17
CA ALA A 50 9.13 30.85 9.89
C ALA A 50 7.79 31.38 9.32
N ASP A 51 7.84 32.49 8.57
CA ASP A 51 6.67 32.96 7.82
C ASP A 51 6.40 32.03 6.63
N LEU A 52 5.26 31.33 6.67
CA LEU A 52 4.85 30.37 5.65
C LEU A 52 4.20 31.04 4.43
N SER A 53 3.95 32.35 4.47
CA SER A 53 3.25 33.08 3.40
C SER A 53 3.94 32.99 2.03
N PRO A 54 5.29 33.11 1.89
CA PRO A 54 5.96 32.96 0.61
C PRO A 54 5.88 31.52 0.08
N LEU A 55 6.03 30.52 0.95
CA LEU A 55 5.93 29.10 0.60
C LEU A 55 4.54 28.74 0.10
N ARG A 56 3.50 29.18 0.83
CA ARG A 56 2.10 28.99 0.46
C ARG A 56 1.79 29.58 -0.91
N ARG A 57 2.22 30.83 -1.18
CA ARG A 57 2.05 31.45 -2.51
C ARG A 57 2.77 30.66 -3.61
N SER A 58 4.02 30.26 -3.39
CA SER A 58 4.80 29.45 -4.33
C SER A 58 4.15 28.10 -4.63
N ALA A 59 3.69 27.39 -3.61
CA ALA A 59 3.09 26.07 -3.75
C ALA A 59 1.79 26.11 -4.57
N TRP A 60 0.88 27.04 -4.25
CA TRP A 60 -0.37 27.20 -5.01
C TRP A 60 -0.14 27.74 -6.43
N TYR A 61 0.85 28.60 -6.65
CA TYR A 61 1.24 29.04 -7.99
C TYR A 61 1.78 27.89 -8.84
N LEU A 62 2.72 27.10 -8.30
CA LEU A 62 3.26 25.92 -8.98
C LEU A 62 2.17 24.89 -9.26
N HIS A 63 1.28 24.62 -8.30
CA HIS A 63 0.13 23.75 -8.50
C HIS A 63 -0.77 24.25 -9.64
N GLY A 64 -1.01 25.57 -9.73
CA GLY A 64 -1.74 26.21 -10.81
C GLY A 64 -1.09 26.02 -12.20
N ILE A 65 0.22 26.23 -12.32
CA ILE A 65 1.00 25.94 -13.55
C ILE A 65 0.83 24.48 -13.95
N ALA A 66 1.08 23.58 -13.01
CA ALA A 66 1.08 22.14 -13.23
C ALA A 66 -0.30 21.63 -13.68
N SER A 67 -1.37 22.26 -13.17
CA SER A 67 -2.77 21.95 -13.48
C SER A 67 -3.24 22.47 -14.85
N THR A 68 -2.41 23.21 -15.60
CA THR A 68 -2.76 23.64 -16.95
C THR A 68 -2.88 22.45 -17.92
N ALA A 69 -3.75 22.61 -18.93
CA ALA A 69 -4.03 21.61 -19.95
C ALA A 69 -2.76 21.14 -20.69
N GLU A 70 -2.80 19.97 -21.31
CA GLU A 70 -1.62 19.42 -22.01
C GLU A 70 -1.17 20.26 -23.22
N THR A 71 -2.07 21.04 -23.79
CA THR A 71 -1.80 22.03 -24.86
C THR A 71 -1.27 23.38 -24.33
N SER A 72 -0.88 23.45 -23.05
CA SER A 72 -0.34 24.64 -22.41
C SER A 72 1.08 24.96 -22.89
N ARG A 73 1.54 26.19 -22.65
CA ARG A 73 2.92 26.62 -22.91
C ARG A 73 3.98 25.93 -22.05
N TYR A 74 3.56 25.24 -20.98
CA TYR A 74 4.44 24.59 -20.01
C TYR A 74 4.70 23.11 -20.39
N PRO A 75 5.96 22.71 -20.65
CA PRO A 75 6.31 21.34 -20.98
C PRO A 75 5.83 20.32 -19.94
N ALA A 76 5.59 19.07 -20.38
CA ALA A 76 5.12 18.00 -19.49
C ALA A 76 6.08 17.74 -18.31
N GLU A 77 7.39 17.79 -18.55
CA GLU A 77 8.43 17.63 -17.53
C GLU A 77 8.41 18.77 -16.49
N GLN A 78 8.25 20.03 -16.95
CA GLN A 78 8.07 21.18 -16.06
C GLN A 78 6.81 21.02 -15.21
N ARG A 79 5.68 20.63 -15.80
CA ARG A 79 4.42 20.39 -15.06
C ARG A 79 4.59 19.25 -14.05
N ARG A 80 5.29 18.16 -14.38
CA ARG A 80 5.61 17.08 -13.43
C ARG A 80 6.44 17.59 -12.25
N ARG A 81 7.52 18.34 -12.50
CA ARG A 81 8.37 18.95 -11.45
C ARG A 81 7.59 19.96 -10.59
N ALA A 82 6.76 20.81 -11.19
CA ALA A 82 5.90 21.74 -10.47
C ALA A 82 4.88 21.03 -9.57
N PHE A 83 4.33 19.89 -10.00
CA PHE A 83 3.50 19.04 -9.14
C PHE A 83 4.29 18.40 -8.00
N ALA A 84 5.51 17.91 -8.22
CA ALA A 84 6.35 17.34 -7.16
C ALA A 84 6.69 18.38 -6.08
N VAL A 85 7.18 19.55 -6.49
CA VAL A 85 7.54 20.65 -5.58
C VAL A 85 6.31 21.17 -4.83
N SER A 86 5.20 21.44 -5.52
CA SER A 86 3.98 21.91 -4.85
C SER A 86 3.42 20.87 -3.90
N ALA A 87 3.42 19.58 -4.25
CA ALA A 87 2.96 18.52 -3.36
C ALA A 87 3.77 18.47 -2.06
N HIS A 88 5.10 18.52 -2.16
CA HIS A 88 5.99 18.51 -1.00
C HIS A 88 5.76 19.70 -0.08
N VAL A 89 5.71 20.92 -0.62
CA VAL A 89 5.46 22.12 0.20
C VAL A 89 4.07 22.08 0.82
N LEU A 90 3.04 21.63 0.09
CA LEU A 90 1.68 21.49 0.64
C LEU A 90 1.62 20.42 1.75
N ASP A 91 2.34 19.30 1.63
CA ASP A 91 2.39 18.27 2.69
C ASP A 91 3.14 18.73 3.95
N LEU A 92 4.18 19.57 3.80
CA LEU A 92 4.85 20.25 4.93
C LEU A 92 3.89 21.22 5.63
N LEU A 93 3.10 21.99 4.86
CA LEU A 93 2.12 22.92 5.43
C LEU A 93 1.03 22.21 6.25
N LEU A 94 0.70 20.95 5.98
CA LEU A 94 -0.30 20.19 6.76
C LEU A 94 0.10 19.89 8.22
N GLU A 95 1.37 20.07 8.56
CA GLU A 95 1.88 19.98 9.94
C GLU A 95 1.62 21.26 10.75
N ASP A 96 1.31 22.38 10.09
CA ASP A 96 0.98 23.65 10.75
C ASP A 96 -0.41 23.56 11.42
N PRO A 97 -0.52 23.77 12.76
CA PRO A 97 -1.80 23.86 13.45
C PRO A 97 -2.74 24.96 12.92
N ALA A 98 -2.22 25.98 12.23
CA ALA A 98 -3.05 27.01 11.59
C ALA A 98 -3.82 26.49 10.36
N GLU A 99 -3.36 25.42 9.70
CA GLU A 99 -4.12 24.77 8.63
C GLU A 99 -5.35 24.06 9.20
N THR A 100 -6.51 24.70 9.06
CA THR A 100 -7.78 24.22 9.62
C THR A 100 -8.93 24.22 8.59
N GLY A 101 -9.99 23.47 8.91
CA GLY A 101 -11.21 23.39 8.11
C GLY A 101 -11.00 23.10 6.63
N ARG A 102 -11.73 23.81 5.77
CA ARG A 102 -11.67 23.66 4.31
C ARG A 102 -10.30 23.95 3.72
N VAL A 103 -9.53 24.88 4.29
CA VAL A 103 -8.18 25.21 3.80
C VAL A 103 -7.27 23.98 3.94
N ARG A 104 -7.26 23.33 5.11
CA ARG A 104 -6.51 22.09 5.33
C ARG A 104 -6.91 20.97 4.36
N LEU A 105 -8.21 20.81 4.12
CA LEU A 105 -8.73 19.81 3.18
C LEU A 105 -8.28 20.11 1.74
N ALA A 106 -8.34 21.37 1.30
CA ALA A 106 -7.86 21.77 -0.02
C ALA A 106 -6.33 21.59 -0.16
N THR A 107 -5.55 22.00 0.83
CA THR A 107 -4.08 21.78 0.90
C THR A 107 -3.74 20.30 0.76
N ALA A 108 -4.45 19.41 1.48
CA ALA A 108 -4.22 17.97 1.40
C ALA A 108 -4.64 17.34 0.07
N PHE A 109 -5.79 17.73 -0.48
CA PHE A 109 -6.22 17.26 -1.79
C PHE A 109 -5.23 17.69 -2.89
N ALA A 110 -4.77 18.95 -2.86
CA ALA A 110 -3.75 19.45 -3.77
C ALA A 110 -2.41 18.72 -3.63
N ALA A 111 -1.98 18.40 -2.40
CA ALA A 111 -0.77 17.61 -2.16
C ALA A 111 -0.87 16.21 -2.78
N GLN A 112 -1.99 15.49 -2.54
CA GLN A 112 -2.20 14.16 -3.12
C GLN A 112 -2.29 14.20 -4.65
N VAL A 113 -3.00 15.18 -5.22
CA VAL A 113 -3.04 15.40 -6.67
C VAL A 113 -1.63 15.57 -7.22
N GLY A 114 -0.80 16.41 -6.60
CA GLY A 114 0.56 16.64 -7.05
C GLY A 114 1.43 15.39 -6.98
N TYR A 115 1.40 14.64 -5.87
CA TYR A 115 2.13 13.38 -5.76
C TYR A 115 1.69 12.33 -6.79
N HIS A 116 0.38 12.21 -7.08
CA HIS A 116 -0.11 11.32 -8.15
C HIS A 116 0.35 11.77 -9.55
N ARG A 117 0.45 13.07 -9.81
CA ARG A 117 0.90 13.63 -11.09
C ARG A 117 2.42 13.66 -11.25
N ALA A 118 3.15 13.59 -10.14
CA ALA A 118 4.61 13.52 -10.08
C ALA A 118 5.16 12.08 -10.22
N ASP A 119 4.28 11.07 -10.32
CA ASP A 119 4.59 9.64 -10.20
C ASP A 119 5.08 9.21 -8.79
N GLU A 120 4.92 10.08 -7.78
CA GLU A 120 5.26 9.87 -6.36
C GLU A 120 4.09 9.34 -5.52
N THR A 121 3.31 8.41 -6.07
CA THR A 121 2.06 7.90 -5.47
C THR A 121 2.14 7.43 -4.00
N PRO A 122 3.26 6.90 -3.43
CA PRO A 122 3.32 6.51 -2.02
C PRO A 122 3.08 7.68 -1.05
N ASN A 123 3.52 8.88 -1.43
CA ASN A 123 3.42 10.09 -0.63
C ASN A 123 1.95 10.55 -0.54
N ALA A 124 1.15 10.37 -1.60
CA ALA A 124 -0.29 10.65 -1.58
C ALA A 124 -1.05 9.81 -0.53
N GLY A 125 -0.63 8.55 -0.30
CA GLY A 125 -1.16 7.72 0.77
C GLY A 125 -0.73 8.18 2.17
N ALA A 126 0.43 8.83 2.29
CA ALA A 126 0.90 9.40 3.55
C ALA A 126 0.09 10.62 3.99
N VAL A 127 -0.24 11.52 3.06
CA VAL A 127 -1.07 12.73 3.30
C VAL A 127 -2.38 12.38 4.01
N HIS A 128 -3.08 11.32 3.58
CA HIS A 128 -4.35 10.91 4.22
C HIS A 128 -4.18 10.62 5.72
N ARG A 129 -3.05 10.01 6.13
CA ARG A 129 -2.84 9.62 7.54
C ARG A 129 -2.87 10.83 8.48
N LYS A 130 -2.41 12.00 8.01
CA LYS A 130 -2.48 13.28 8.75
C LYS A 130 -3.92 13.77 8.97
N LEU A 131 -4.85 13.37 8.09
CA LEU A 131 -6.27 13.75 8.13
C LEU A 131 -7.21 12.66 8.68
N ARG A 132 -6.70 11.52 9.14
CA ARG A 132 -7.52 10.37 9.57
C ARG A 132 -8.64 10.73 10.57
N TYR A 133 -8.39 11.66 11.50
CA TYR A 133 -9.39 12.12 12.47
C TYR A 133 -10.47 13.02 11.85
N VAL A 134 -10.08 13.91 10.92
CA VAL A 134 -11.00 14.80 10.20
C VAL A 134 -11.90 14.01 9.25
N LEU A 135 -11.35 12.95 8.63
CA LEU A 135 -12.03 12.08 7.67
C LEU A 135 -12.65 10.82 8.30
N ALA A 136 -12.74 10.75 9.64
CA ALA A 136 -13.35 9.61 10.32
C ALA A 136 -14.85 9.52 9.99
N GLU A 137 -15.55 10.64 10.14
CA GLU A 137 -16.97 10.79 9.82
C GLU A 137 -17.18 11.50 8.46
N PRO A 138 -18.27 11.20 7.75
CA PRO A 138 -18.60 11.86 6.50
C PRO A 138 -19.07 13.30 6.77
N ALA A 139 -18.59 14.26 5.97
CA ALA A 139 -19.11 15.63 5.96
C ALA A 139 -20.63 15.64 5.67
N GLU A 140 -21.35 16.65 6.18
CA GLU A 140 -22.78 16.80 5.91
C GLU A 140 -23.02 17.01 4.40
N PHE A 141 -24.00 16.29 3.84
CA PHE A 141 -24.24 16.32 2.38
C PHE A 141 -24.62 17.72 1.83
N THR A 142 -25.07 18.61 2.71
CA THR A 142 -25.32 20.03 2.42
C THR A 142 -24.05 20.83 2.14
N GLU A 143 -22.94 20.51 2.80
CA GLU A 143 -21.63 21.15 2.62
C GLU A 143 -20.90 20.56 1.41
N SER A 144 -21.38 20.94 0.23
CA SER A 144 -21.01 20.35 -1.08
C SER A 144 -19.50 20.32 -1.34
N ALA A 145 -18.78 21.38 -0.97
CA ALA A 145 -17.32 21.49 -1.09
C ALA A 145 -16.58 20.53 -0.15
N ASP A 146 -17.00 20.43 1.11
CA ASP A 146 -16.37 19.57 2.12
C ASP A 146 -16.60 18.09 1.76
N VAL A 147 -17.79 17.74 1.28
CA VAL A 147 -18.12 16.41 0.72
C VAL A 147 -17.21 16.07 -0.46
N ALA A 148 -17.03 17.00 -1.40
CA ALA A 148 -16.15 16.81 -2.55
C ALA A 148 -14.70 16.56 -2.14
N LEU A 149 -14.17 17.37 -1.22
CA LEU A 149 -12.81 17.23 -0.70
C LEU A 149 -12.63 15.93 0.11
N HIS A 150 -13.56 15.59 1.02
CA HIS A 150 -13.51 14.33 1.76
C HIS A 150 -13.48 13.12 0.81
N ALA A 151 -14.38 13.09 -0.19
CA ALA A 151 -14.44 12.00 -1.16
C ALA A 151 -13.17 11.93 -2.03
N GLY A 152 -12.66 13.08 -2.48
CA GLY A 152 -11.42 13.19 -3.25
C GLY A 152 -10.20 12.70 -2.48
N ILE A 153 -10.05 13.12 -1.22
CA ILE A 153 -8.89 12.76 -0.38
C ILE A 153 -8.88 11.28 -0.03
N LEU A 154 -10.04 10.71 0.29
CA LEU A 154 -10.19 9.28 0.55
C LEU A 154 -9.95 8.43 -0.70
N PHE A 155 -10.34 8.91 -1.88
CA PHE A 155 -10.07 8.24 -3.14
C PHE A 155 -8.59 8.27 -3.53
N LEU A 156 -7.95 9.45 -3.48
CA LEU A 156 -6.52 9.60 -3.82
C LEU A 156 -5.59 8.99 -2.75
N GLY A 157 -6.04 8.86 -1.50
CA GLY A 157 -5.35 8.08 -0.47
C GLY A 157 -5.53 6.56 -0.62
N PHE A 158 -6.35 6.09 -1.56
CA PHE A 158 -6.80 4.71 -1.73
C PHE A 158 -7.45 4.07 -0.47
N GLU A 159 -8.08 4.88 0.38
CA GLU A 159 -8.71 4.45 1.64
C GLU A 159 -10.12 3.89 1.41
N MET A 160 -10.18 2.81 0.62
CA MET A 160 -11.40 2.20 0.09
C MET A 160 -12.43 1.86 1.17
N THR A 161 -12.01 1.47 2.37
CA THR A 161 -12.92 1.11 3.47
C THR A 161 -13.66 2.32 4.04
N ALA A 162 -12.97 3.45 4.21
CA ALA A 162 -13.58 4.70 4.64
C ALA A 162 -14.42 5.30 3.50
N LEU A 163 -13.87 5.37 2.29
CA LEU A 163 -14.54 5.88 1.11
C LEU A 163 -15.88 5.16 0.83
N ASN A 164 -15.88 3.82 0.78
CA ASN A 164 -17.11 3.06 0.51
C ASN A 164 -18.16 3.17 1.64
N ARG A 165 -17.75 3.52 2.87
CA ARG A 165 -18.69 3.85 3.96
C ARG A 165 -19.29 5.24 3.74
N HIS A 166 -18.47 6.25 3.50
CA HIS A 166 -18.94 7.63 3.26
C HIS A 166 -19.81 7.75 2.00
N LEU A 167 -19.41 7.12 0.89
CA LEU A 167 -20.20 7.06 -0.36
C LEU A 167 -21.60 6.48 -0.13
N ARG A 168 -21.74 5.44 0.69
CA ARG A 168 -23.06 4.86 1.03
C ARG A 168 -23.91 5.81 1.88
N THR A 169 -23.31 6.52 2.83
CA THR A 169 -24.00 7.56 3.62
C THR A 169 -24.51 8.68 2.72
N TRP A 170 -23.63 9.30 1.92
CA TRP A 170 -24.00 10.40 1.03
C TRP A 170 -25.01 9.98 -0.05
N ALA A 171 -24.87 8.79 -0.64
CA ALA A 171 -25.86 8.27 -1.59
C ALA A 171 -27.24 8.09 -0.94
N THR A 172 -27.29 7.65 0.32
CA THR A 172 -28.54 7.51 1.08
C THR A 172 -29.19 8.88 1.32
N THR A 173 -28.41 9.88 1.74
CA THR A 173 -28.89 11.27 1.95
C THR A 173 -29.36 11.91 0.63
N ALA A 174 -28.58 11.78 -0.45
CA ALA A 174 -28.96 12.29 -1.76
C ALA A 174 -30.26 11.64 -2.27
N ALA A 175 -30.46 10.34 -2.06
CA ALA A 175 -31.69 9.64 -2.40
C ALA A 175 -32.88 10.06 -1.52
N ALA A 176 -32.65 10.40 -0.25
CA ALA A 176 -33.66 10.95 0.64
C ALA A 176 -34.11 12.35 0.19
N LEU A 177 -33.17 13.24 -0.15
CA LEU A 177 -33.45 14.57 -0.70
C LEU A 177 -34.23 14.47 -2.02
N THR A 178 -33.80 13.59 -2.94
CA THR A 178 -34.47 13.36 -4.23
C THR A 178 -35.95 12.98 -4.02
N ARG A 179 -36.23 12.04 -3.10
CA ARG A 179 -37.61 11.62 -2.77
C ARG A 179 -38.40 12.72 -2.05
N GLY A 180 -37.79 13.40 -1.08
CA GLY A 180 -38.45 14.44 -0.28
C GLY A 180 -38.89 15.64 -1.11
N ALA A 181 -38.06 16.03 -2.09
CA ALA A 181 -38.36 17.09 -3.06
C ALA A 181 -39.19 16.63 -4.27
N GLN A 182 -39.59 15.34 -4.33
CA GLN A 182 -40.33 14.73 -5.44
C GLN A 182 -39.64 14.87 -6.82
N LEU A 183 -38.31 14.91 -6.82
CA LEU A 183 -37.49 15.07 -8.03
C LEU A 183 -37.17 13.72 -8.68
N GLY A 184 -36.95 13.73 -10.00
CA GLY A 184 -36.41 12.56 -10.72
C GLY A 184 -34.88 12.43 -10.60
N SER A 185 -34.18 13.53 -10.33
CA SER A 185 -32.72 13.62 -10.12
C SER A 185 -32.39 14.88 -9.32
N LEU A 186 -31.19 14.98 -8.75
CA LEU A 186 -30.69 16.25 -8.18
C LEU A 186 -30.02 17.14 -9.25
N ASP A 187 -29.89 16.68 -10.49
CA ASP A 187 -29.40 17.50 -11.61
C ASP A 187 -30.24 18.79 -11.76
N GLY A 188 -29.58 19.92 -11.99
CA GLY A 188 -30.20 21.24 -12.03
C GLY A 188 -30.41 21.89 -10.65
N THR A 189 -30.21 21.15 -9.55
CA THR A 189 -30.14 21.70 -8.18
C THR A 189 -28.69 22.01 -7.78
N MET A 190 -28.50 22.73 -6.67
CA MET A 190 -27.18 22.94 -6.06
C MET A 190 -26.46 21.64 -5.66
N PHE A 191 -27.19 20.55 -5.43
CA PHE A 191 -26.62 19.25 -5.03
C PHE A 191 -26.33 18.31 -6.21
N GLY A 192 -26.78 18.65 -7.42
CA GLY A 192 -26.55 17.86 -8.63
C GLY A 192 -25.07 17.63 -8.93
N PRO A 193 -24.22 18.68 -8.95
CA PRO A 193 -22.78 18.55 -9.15
C PRO A 193 -22.11 17.59 -8.16
N THR A 194 -22.37 17.73 -6.86
CA THR A 194 -21.79 16.86 -5.82
C THR A 194 -22.31 15.43 -5.94
N GLN A 195 -23.61 15.21 -6.20
CA GLN A 195 -24.14 13.86 -6.45
C GLN A 195 -23.46 13.20 -7.67
N ARG A 196 -23.21 13.96 -8.74
CA ARG A 196 -22.54 13.47 -9.96
C ARG A 196 -21.06 13.18 -9.73
N LEU A 197 -20.35 14.02 -8.97
CA LEU A 197 -18.98 13.76 -8.52
C LEU A 197 -18.88 12.45 -7.72
N LEU A 198 -19.75 12.25 -6.73
CA LEU A 198 -19.72 11.03 -5.90
C LEU A 198 -20.04 9.76 -6.70
N ARG A 199 -20.94 9.82 -7.70
CA ARG A 199 -21.14 8.71 -8.65
C ARG A 199 -19.89 8.45 -9.47
N GLY A 200 -19.26 9.49 -10.00
CA GLY A 200 -17.99 9.37 -10.72
C GLY A 200 -16.89 8.68 -9.90
N ILE A 201 -16.78 9.02 -8.61
CA ILE A 201 -15.84 8.37 -7.68
C ILE A 201 -16.22 6.90 -7.43
N ALA A 202 -17.49 6.60 -7.20
CA ALA A 202 -17.96 5.21 -7.00
C ALA A 202 -17.71 4.32 -8.24
N ASP A 203 -17.89 4.87 -9.44
CA ASP A 203 -17.62 4.19 -10.70
C ASP A 203 -16.10 4.00 -10.94
N LEU A 204 -15.25 4.97 -10.57
CA LEU A 204 -13.78 4.79 -10.56
C LEU A 204 -13.35 3.69 -9.59
N VAL A 205 -13.92 3.66 -8.38
CA VAL A 205 -13.67 2.57 -7.40
C VAL A 205 -14.09 1.22 -7.96
N THR A 206 -15.23 1.15 -8.65
CA THR A 206 -15.73 -0.07 -9.30
C THR A 206 -14.77 -0.53 -10.39
N TYR A 207 -14.30 0.36 -11.27
CA TYR A 207 -13.27 0.04 -12.26
C TYR A 207 -11.96 -0.45 -11.61
N LEU A 208 -11.44 0.24 -10.59
CA LEU A 208 -10.18 -0.15 -9.93
C LEU A 208 -10.28 -1.51 -9.21
N ARG A 209 -11.46 -1.86 -8.68
CA ARG A 209 -11.69 -3.11 -7.95
C ARG A 209 -12.12 -4.29 -8.83
N GLU A 210 -12.77 -4.04 -9.96
CA GLU A 210 -13.44 -5.09 -10.76
C GLU A 210 -13.07 -5.07 -12.24
N GLY A 211 -12.30 -4.09 -12.71
CA GLY A 211 -11.86 -3.96 -14.10
C GLY A 211 -12.93 -3.47 -15.08
N SER A 212 -14.11 -3.06 -14.59
CA SER A 212 -15.26 -2.69 -15.43
C SER A 212 -15.00 -1.45 -16.29
N THR A 213 -14.74 -1.64 -17.57
CA THR A 213 -14.53 -0.55 -18.55
C THR A 213 -15.76 0.34 -18.70
N ASP A 214 -16.95 -0.22 -18.53
CA ASP A 214 -18.21 0.51 -18.57
C ASP A 214 -18.32 1.47 -17.37
N ALA A 215 -17.88 1.04 -16.18
CA ALA A 215 -17.78 1.91 -15.01
C ALA A 215 -16.75 3.03 -15.24
N LEU A 216 -15.59 2.75 -15.84
CA LEU A 216 -14.64 3.80 -16.21
C LEU A 216 -15.23 4.82 -17.21
N GLY A 217 -16.03 4.35 -18.17
CA GLY A 217 -16.78 5.21 -19.10
C GLY A 217 -17.82 6.08 -18.38
N ALA A 218 -18.63 5.48 -17.52
CA ALA A 218 -19.63 6.17 -16.71
C ALA A 218 -18.98 7.21 -15.78
N ALA A 219 -17.88 6.86 -15.12
CA ALA A 219 -17.09 7.74 -14.27
C ALA A 219 -16.63 8.99 -15.01
N ARG A 220 -16.00 8.82 -16.17
CA ARG A 220 -15.55 9.93 -17.03
C ARG A 220 -16.72 10.81 -17.43
N GLY A 221 -17.85 10.23 -17.83
CA GLY A 221 -19.08 10.97 -18.15
C GLY A 221 -19.61 11.78 -16.97
N HIS A 222 -19.70 11.16 -15.79
CA HIS A 222 -20.14 11.80 -14.56
C HIS A 222 -19.27 13.01 -14.16
N LEU A 223 -17.94 12.85 -14.19
CA LEU A 223 -17.01 13.92 -13.84
C LEU A 223 -17.01 15.05 -14.90
N LEU A 224 -17.09 14.71 -16.18
CA LEU A 224 -17.13 15.68 -17.28
C LEU A 224 -18.34 16.61 -17.20
N LEU A 225 -19.52 16.09 -16.84
CA LEU A 225 -20.74 16.87 -16.61
C LEU A 225 -20.55 17.94 -15.52
N VAL A 226 -19.84 17.59 -14.43
CA VAL A 226 -19.53 18.51 -13.31
C VAL A 226 -18.56 19.59 -13.77
N VAL A 227 -17.47 19.19 -14.45
CA VAL A 227 -16.44 20.10 -14.99
C VAL A 227 -17.05 21.12 -15.94
N ARG A 228 -17.98 20.70 -16.80
CA ARG A 228 -18.67 21.58 -17.77
C ARG A 228 -19.87 22.34 -17.20
N ALA A 229 -20.21 22.14 -15.91
CA ALA A 229 -21.38 22.73 -15.25
C ALA A 229 -22.74 22.36 -15.91
N GLU A 230 -22.82 21.22 -16.60
CA GLU A 230 -24.02 20.77 -17.32
C GLU A 230 -25.12 20.20 -16.38
N VAL A 231 -24.81 20.02 -15.09
CA VAL A 231 -25.69 19.39 -14.07
C VAL A 231 -26.13 20.32 -12.94
N GLY A 232 -25.86 21.63 -13.06
CA GLY A 232 -26.25 22.65 -12.09
C GLY A 232 -25.11 23.61 -11.72
N ILE A 233 -25.42 24.59 -10.88
CA ILE A 233 -24.41 25.52 -10.33
C ILE A 233 -23.57 24.77 -9.29
N SER A 234 -22.36 24.40 -9.69
CA SER A 234 -21.33 23.82 -8.81
C SER A 234 -20.60 24.92 -8.05
N ASP A 235 -20.29 24.67 -6.78
CA ASP A 235 -19.21 25.37 -6.10
C ASP A 235 -17.86 25.07 -6.78
N LEU A 236 -16.85 25.90 -6.49
CA LEU A 236 -15.54 25.84 -7.13
C LEU A 236 -14.79 24.55 -6.75
N ASP A 237 -14.88 24.11 -5.49
CA ASP A 237 -14.13 22.98 -4.96
C ASP A 237 -14.65 21.65 -5.55
N THR A 238 -15.97 21.46 -5.63
CA THR A 238 -16.60 20.32 -6.32
C THR A 238 -16.16 20.23 -7.78
N ARG A 239 -16.09 21.37 -8.49
CA ARG A 239 -15.63 21.40 -9.90
C ARG A 239 -14.13 21.12 -10.02
N TRP A 240 -13.34 21.67 -9.11
CA TRP A 240 -11.89 21.51 -9.03
C TRP A 240 -11.50 20.05 -8.77
N VAL A 241 -12.11 19.42 -7.75
CA VAL A 241 -11.97 17.97 -7.48
C VAL A 241 -12.37 17.15 -8.70
N ALA A 242 -13.53 17.40 -9.31
CA ALA A 242 -13.97 16.68 -10.50
C ALA A 242 -12.99 16.79 -11.67
N GLY A 243 -12.41 17.97 -11.90
CA GLY A 243 -11.41 18.20 -12.94
C GLY A 243 -10.12 17.42 -12.71
N HIS A 244 -9.60 17.43 -11.48
CA HIS A 244 -8.40 16.69 -11.13
C HIS A 244 -8.58 15.18 -11.22
N LEU A 245 -9.71 14.65 -10.74
CA LEU A 245 -10.04 13.23 -10.83
C LEU A 245 -10.26 12.78 -12.28
N LEU A 246 -10.96 13.58 -13.10
CA LEU A 246 -11.18 13.27 -14.52
C LEU A 246 -9.85 13.14 -15.27
N ALA A 247 -8.93 14.08 -15.06
CA ALA A 247 -7.63 14.06 -15.71
C ALA A 247 -6.61 13.11 -15.05
N LEU A 248 -6.91 12.52 -13.88
CA LEU A 248 -6.17 11.40 -13.29
C LEU A 248 -6.70 10.03 -13.74
N ALA A 249 -7.98 9.95 -14.15
CA ALA A 249 -8.64 8.68 -14.50
C ALA A 249 -7.92 7.89 -15.60
N ASN A 250 -7.21 8.55 -16.53
CA ASN A 250 -6.41 7.87 -17.54
C ASN A 250 -5.17 7.20 -16.93
N GLY A 251 -4.36 7.93 -16.17
CA GLY A 251 -3.18 7.37 -15.51
C GLY A 251 -3.52 6.27 -14.50
N LEU A 252 -4.62 6.42 -13.75
CA LEU A 252 -5.16 5.38 -12.87
C LEU A 252 -5.64 4.15 -13.64
N SER A 253 -6.18 4.32 -14.85
CA SER A 253 -6.60 3.23 -15.72
C SER A 253 -5.40 2.48 -16.29
N GLU A 254 -4.45 3.18 -16.89
CA GLU A 254 -3.23 2.61 -17.47
C GLU A 254 -2.32 1.97 -16.41
N GLY A 255 -2.34 2.49 -15.18
CA GLY A 255 -1.60 1.95 -14.04
C GLY A 255 -2.32 0.83 -13.30
N SER A 256 -3.59 0.55 -13.59
CA SER A 256 -4.39 -0.41 -12.84
C SER A 256 -3.87 -1.84 -12.98
N VAL A 257 -4.02 -2.66 -11.92
CA VAL A 257 -3.73 -4.11 -11.96
C VAL A 257 -4.50 -4.80 -13.11
N TRP A 258 -5.71 -4.31 -13.42
CA TRP A 258 -6.54 -4.82 -14.50
C TRP A 258 -5.92 -4.63 -15.89
N ALA A 259 -5.36 -3.44 -16.17
CA ALA A 259 -4.73 -3.10 -17.44
C ALA A 259 -3.26 -3.55 -17.56
N VAL A 260 -2.52 -3.57 -16.45
CA VAL A 260 -1.07 -3.84 -16.43
C VAL A 260 -0.76 -5.33 -16.43
N LEU A 261 -1.53 -6.15 -15.69
CA LEU A 261 -1.28 -7.59 -15.67
C LEU A 261 -1.67 -8.22 -17.02
N PRO A 262 -0.78 -8.98 -17.66
CA PRO A 262 -1.00 -9.49 -19.02
C PRO A 262 -2.21 -10.43 -19.11
N PRO A 263 -2.77 -10.65 -20.31
CA PRO A 263 -4.09 -11.29 -20.47
C PRO A 263 -4.13 -12.80 -20.18
N ASP A 264 -2.96 -13.43 -20.09
CA ASP A 264 -2.75 -14.80 -19.63
C ASP A 264 -2.86 -14.96 -18.11
N VAL A 265 -2.74 -13.88 -17.34
CA VAL A 265 -2.93 -13.91 -15.87
C VAL A 265 -4.43 -13.96 -15.55
N PRO A 266 -4.93 -15.02 -14.88
CA PRO A 266 -6.36 -15.19 -14.63
C PRO A 266 -6.98 -14.04 -13.82
N ALA A 267 -8.25 -13.73 -14.10
CA ALA A 267 -8.99 -12.68 -13.40
C ALA A 267 -9.06 -12.90 -11.88
N ALA A 268 -9.02 -14.15 -11.40
CA ALA A 268 -8.96 -14.47 -9.98
C ALA A 268 -7.71 -13.89 -9.29
N VAL A 269 -6.56 -13.83 -9.98
CA VAL A 269 -5.34 -13.17 -9.47
C VAL A 269 -5.57 -11.66 -9.39
N LYS A 270 -6.11 -11.05 -10.45
CA LYS A 270 -6.44 -9.61 -10.49
C LYS A 270 -7.39 -9.23 -9.34
N GLN A 271 -8.38 -10.08 -9.05
CA GLN A 271 -9.32 -9.95 -7.92
C GLN A 271 -8.63 -10.16 -6.57
N ALA A 272 -7.75 -11.15 -6.42
CA ALA A 272 -7.02 -11.40 -5.18
C ALA A 272 -6.17 -10.20 -4.74
N PHE A 273 -5.69 -9.37 -5.67
CA PHE A 273 -4.99 -8.11 -5.34
C PHE A 273 -5.92 -6.92 -5.11
N THR A 274 -7.06 -6.83 -5.80
CA THR A 274 -7.92 -5.64 -5.80
C THR A 274 -9.13 -5.70 -4.86
N LEU A 275 -9.51 -6.91 -4.40
CA LEU A 275 -10.60 -7.17 -3.47
C LEU A 275 -10.14 -7.55 -2.05
N ASP A 276 -8.83 -7.60 -1.81
CA ASP A 276 -8.27 -7.82 -0.47
C ASP A 276 -8.53 -6.64 0.49
N ARG A 277 -8.34 -6.86 1.80
CA ARG A 277 -8.36 -5.83 2.85
C ARG A 277 -7.27 -4.77 2.65
N GLN A 278 -6.15 -5.14 2.04
CA GLN A 278 -5.08 -4.24 1.60
C GLN A 278 -5.01 -4.27 0.06
N PRO A 279 -5.94 -3.57 -0.62
CA PRO A 279 -6.08 -3.66 -2.07
C PRO A 279 -4.91 -2.96 -2.76
N VAL A 280 -4.30 -3.64 -3.73
CA VAL A 280 -3.35 -3.08 -4.67
C VAL A 280 -4.13 -2.76 -5.94
N LEU A 281 -4.44 -1.49 -6.14
CA LEU A 281 -5.28 -1.03 -7.26
C LEU A 281 -4.46 -0.66 -8.50
N THR A 282 -3.28 -0.08 -8.29
CA THR A 282 -2.36 0.38 -9.34
C THR A 282 -0.92 -0.05 -9.03
N LEU A 283 -0.14 -0.33 -10.07
CA LEU A 283 1.30 -0.62 -9.98
C LEU A 283 2.12 0.62 -10.38
N TRP A 284 3.30 0.80 -9.77
CA TRP A 284 4.17 1.95 -10.06
C TRP A 284 4.87 1.79 -11.42
N PRO A 285 5.27 2.88 -12.10
CA PRO A 285 5.90 2.80 -13.42
C PRO A 285 7.05 1.76 -13.55
N PRO A 286 7.97 1.63 -12.57
CA PRO A 286 9.03 0.60 -12.63
C PRO A 286 8.49 -0.84 -12.60
N GLN A 287 7.44 -1.09 -11.81
CA GLN A 287 6.77 -2.38 -11.70
C GLN A 287 5.96 -2.69 -12.97
N ARG A 288 5.26 -1.68 -13.52
CA ARG A 288 4.51 -1.77 -14.78
C ARG A 288 5.41 -2.19 -15.93
N SER A 289 6.53 -1.50 -16.11
CA SER A 289 7.50 -1.76 -17.18
C SER A 289 8.09 -3.17 -17.10
N LEU A 290 8.31 -3.71 -15.90
CA LEU A 290 8.81 -5.07 -15.71
C LEU A 290 7.72 -6.13 -15.99
N VAL A 291 6.53 -5.96 -15.40
CA VAL A 291 5.44 -6.95 -15.48
C VAL A 291 4.84 -7.04 -16.88
N ALA A 292 4.72 -5.92 -17.60
CA ALA A 292 4.21 -5.89 -18.97
C ALA A 292 5.28 -6.20 -20.04
N HIS A 293 6.53 -6.49 -19.66
CA HIS A 293 7.60 -6.69 -20.64
C HIS A 293 7.43 -8.00 -21.42
N PRO A 294 7.34 -7.99 -22.77
CA PRO A 294 6.89 -9.13 -23.56
C PRO A 294 7.78 -10.37 -23.48
N THR A 295 9.05 -10.21 -23.10
CA THR A 295 10.07 -11.29 -23.09
C THR A 295 10.72 -11.56 -21.75
N ILE A 296 10.59 -10.67 -20.76
CA ILE A 296 11.27 -10.80 -19.45
C ILE A 296 10.30 -10.63 -18.28
N SER A 297 8.98 -10.62 -18.55
CA SER A 297 7.98 -10.57 -17.50
C SER A 297 8.18 -11.74 -16.53
N PRO A 298 8.26 -11.47 -15.22
CA PRO A 298 8.38 -12.51 -14.21
C PRO A 298 7.07 -13.28 -14.00
N LEU A 299 5.98 -12.92 -14.69
CA LEU A 299 4.71 -13.64 -14.66
C LEU A 299 4.58 -14.66 -15.79
N SER A 300 5.52 -14.70 -16.75
CA SER A 300 5.50 -15.66 -17.85
C SER A 300 6.28 -16.92 -17.48
N LEU A 301 5.64 -18.09 -17.58
CA LEU A 301 6.26 -19.41 -17.38
C LEU A 301 7.45 -19.68 -18.32
N ALA A 302 7.59 -18.94 -19.43
CA ALA A 302 8.74 -19.01 -20.32
C ALA A 302 10.02 -18.37 -19.72
N THR A 303 9.91 -17.57 -18.66
CA THR A 303 11.03 -16.88 -18.01
C THR A 303 11.71 -17.81 -16.99
N SER A 304 12.53 -18.76 -17.44
CA SER A 304 13.07 -19.81 -16.55
C SER A 304 13.90 -19.28 -15.36
N ARG A 305 14.65 -18.17 -15.52
CA ARG A 305 15.44 -17.54 -14.46
C ARG A 305 15.52 -16.02 -14.68
N LEU A 306 15.31 -15.24 -13.62
CA LEU A 306 15.38 -13.77 -13.65
C LEU A 306 16.02 -13.24 -12.37
N LEU A 307 16.95 -12.28 -12.51
CA LEU A 307 17.43 -11.47 -11.39
C LEU A 307 16.86 -10.06 -11.55
N VAL A 308 16.09 -9.62 -10.55
CA VAL A 308 15.46 -8.30 -10.51
C VAL A 308 16.14 -7.46 -9.43
N SER A 309 16.90 -6.46 -9.86
CA SER A 309 17.51 -5.47 -8.96
C SER A 309 16.65 -4.20 -8.98
N VAL A 310 16.10 -3.84 -7.82
CA VAL A 310 15.24 -2.66 -7.62
C VAL A 310 15.73 -1.95 -6.35
N PRO A 311 15.64 -0.62 -6.23
CA PRO A 311 15.94 0.06 -4.96
C PRO A 311 15.15 -0.51 -3.78
N THR A 312 15.69 -0.35 -2.57
CA THR A 312 14.96 -0.62 -1.32
C THR A 312 13.64 0.16 -1.32
N SER A 313 12.58 -0.42 -0.75
CA SER A 313 11.22 0.15 -0.74
C SER A 313 10.47 0.26 -2.09
N ALA A 314 11.06 -0.15 -3.22
CA ALA A 314 10.39 -0.11 -4.54
C ALA A 314 9.28 -1.19 -4.76
N GLY A 315 8.86 -1.89 -3.70
CA GLY A 315 7.78 -2.87 -3.74
C GLY A 315 8.17 -4.28 -4.22
N LYS A 316 9.42 -4.73 -4.00
CA LYS A 316 9.84 -6.11 -4.32
C LYS A 316 8.96 -7.19 -3.70
N THR A 317 8.53 -7.00 -2.46
CA THR A 317 7.61 -7.90 -1.75
C THR A 317 6.26 -8.02 -2.47
N LEU A 318 5.74 -6.92 -3.04
CA LEU A 318 4.53 -6.93 -3.87
C LEU A 318 4.76 -7.67 -5.20
N LEU A 319 5.91 -7.44 -5.84
CA LEU A 319 6.28 -8.16 -7.06
C LEU A 319 6.36 -9.68 -6.80
N ALA A 320 7.00 -10.10 -5.72
CA ALA A 320 7.05 -11.50 -5.31
C ALA A 320 5.65 -12.08 -5.07
N GLN A 321 4.76 -11.35 -4.38
CA GLN A 321 3.37 -11.78 -4.18
C GLN A 321 2.63 -11.97 -5.51
N LEU A 322 2.80 -11.05 -6.46
CA LEU A 322 2.20 -11.13 -7.81
C LEU A 322 2.69 -12.37 -8.56
N ILE A 323 4.00 -12.64 -8.53
CA ILE A 323 4.60 -13.82 -9.17
C ILE A 323 4.06 -15.12 -8.56
N ILE A 324 4.05 -15.23 -7.22
CA ILE A 324 3.51 -16.41 -6.52
C ILE A 324 2.05 -16.64 -6.92
N CYS A 325 1.21 -15.61 -6.89
CA CYS A 325 -0.21 -15.74 -7.19
C CYS A 325 -0.49 -16.01 -8.67
N ALA A 326 0.31 -15.46 -9.59
CA ALA A 326 0.20 -15.75 -11.02
C ALA A 326 0.60 -17.19 -11.34
N HIS A 327 1.75 -17.63 -10.83
CA HIS A 327 2.24 -19.02 -10.97
C HIS A 327 1.22 -20.01 -10.43
N MET A 328 0.74 -19.80 -9.20
CA MET A 328 -0.29 -20.63 -8.54
C MET A 328 -1.65 -20.67 -9.25
N ALA A 329 -1.91 -19.77 -10.21
CA ALA A 329 -3.17 -19.73 -10.97
C ALA A 329 -3.01 -20.23 -12.41
N GLN A 330 -1.77 -20.33 -12.91
CA GLN A 330 -1.44 -20.91 -14.22
C GLN A 330 -0.97 -22.37 -14.10
N ASP A 331 -0.44 -22.75 -12.94
CA ASP A 331 0.12 -24.06 -12.61
C ASP A 331 -0.41 -24.55 -11.25
N ASP A 332 -0.44 -25.87 -11.06
CA ASP A 332 -0.81 -26.54 -9.79
C ASP A 332 0.43 -26.90 -8.94
N LEU A 333 1.66 -26.72 -9.47
CA LEU A 333 2.92 -27.08 -8.81
C LEU A 333 3.37 -26.08 -7.72
N ASP A 334 3.94 -26.61 -6.62
CA ASP A 334 4.29 -25.84 -5.42
C ASP A 334 5.35 -24.73 -5.65
N VAL A 335 5.32 -23.71 -4.78
CA VAL A 335 6.23 -22.55 -4.76
C VAL A 335 6.96 -22.43 -3.41
N CYS A 336 8.26 -22.16 -3.45
CA CYS A 336 9.10 -21.88 -2.29
C CYS A 336 9.59 -20.42 -2.28
N TYR A 337 9.16 -19.64 -1.29
CA TYR A 337 9.67 -18.29 -1.02
C TYR A 337 10.72 -18.31 0.10
N VAL A 338 11.91 -17.79 -0.19
CA VAL A 338 13.04 -17.72 0.74
C VAL A 338 13.28 -16.27 1.14
N THR A 339 13.36 -16.00 2.43
CA THR A 339 13.52 -14.65 2.99
C THR A 339 14.55 -14.64 4.11
N PRO A 340 15.41 -13.61 4.22
CA PRO A 340 16.55 -13.63 5.13
C PRO A 340 16.17 -13.62 6.62
N LEU A 341 14.95 -13.18 6.97
CA LEU A 341 14.51 -13.01 8.35
C LEU A 341 13.14 -13.64 8.57
N ARG A 342 12.98 -14.33 9.71
CA ARG A 342 11.69 -14.93 10.11
C ARG A 342 10.56 -13.93 10.31
N SER A 343 10.86 -12.70 10.73
CA SER A 343 9.89 -11.60 10.82
C SER A 343 9.31 -11.26 9.46
N LEU A 344 10.18 -11.02 8.47
CA LEU A 344 9.79 -10.75 7.08
C LEU A 344 9.03 -11.94 6.47
N GLY A 345 9.37 -13.17 6.85
CA GLY A 345 8.59 -14.37 6.50
C GLY A 345 7.18 -14.40 7.10
N ARG A 346 6.98 -13.88 8.31
CA ARG A 346 5.64 -13.74 8.91
C ARG A 346 4.81 -12.67 8.19
N GLU A 347 5.41 -11.54 7.89
CA GLU A 347 4.80 -10.46 7.10
C GLU A 347 4.37 -10.96 5.71
N MET A 348 5.26 -11.67 5.00
CA MET A 348 4.95 -12.27 3.70
C MET A 348 3.81 -13.30 3.82
N ARG A 349 3.83 -14.19 4.82
CA ARG A 349 2.73 -15.15 5.04
C ARG A 349 1.41 -14.42 5.31
N GLN A 350 1.41 -13.36 6.12
CA GLN A 350 0.22 -12.56 6.41
C GLN A 350 -0.35 -11.91 5.15
N ALA A 351 0.50 -11.34 4.29
CA ALA A 351 0.12 -10.71 3.03
C ALA A 351 -0.31 -11.70 1.93
N LEU A 352 0.19 -12.95 1.96
CA LEU A 352 -0.24 -14.00 1.03
C LEU A 352 -1.52 -14.71 1.47
N ARG A 353 -1.78 -14.85 2.77
CA ARG A 353 -2.88 -15.68 3.31
C ARG A 353 -4.26 -15.29 2.78
N SER A 354 -4.55 -14.00 2.67
CA SER A 354 -5.80 -13.49 2.09
C SER A 354 -5.90 -13.74 0.59
N ARG A 355 -4.80 -13.51 -0.14
CA ARG A 355 -4.75 -13.62 -1.61
C ARG A 355 -4.79 -15.05 -2.09
N LEU A 356 -4.04 -15.96 -1.45
CA LEU A 356 -4.08 -17.39 -1.75
C LEU A 356 -5.45 -18.01 -1.43
N ARG A 357 -6.17 -17.51 -0.42
CA ARG A 357 -7.56 -17.92 -0.16
C ARG A 357 -8.52 -17.56 -1.30
N TYR A 358 -8.30 -16.46 -2.04
CA TYR A 358 -9.08 -16.16 -3.26
C TYR A 358 -8.79 -17.12 -4.42
N LEU A 359 -7.64 -17.79 -4.40
CA LEU A 359 -7.21 -18.77 -5.41
C LEU A 359 -7.45 -20.23 -4.99
N ASP A 360 -8.06 -20.46 -3.81
CA ASP A 360 -8.19 -21.77 -3.15
C ASP A 360 -6.85 -22.52 -3.00
N ARG A 361 -5.79 -21.78 -2.60
CA ARG A 361 -4.43 -22.31 -2.42
C ARG A 361 -4.00 -22.32 -0.96
N ARG A 362 -3.25 -23.37 -0.58
CA ARG A 362 -2.78 -23.58 0.81
C ARG A 362 -1.39 -22.98 1.05
N LEU A 363 -1.23 -22.28 2.17
CA LEU A 363 0.02 -21.65 2.62
C LEU A 363 0.59 -22.40 3.83
N GLY A 364 1.90 -22.63 3.84
CA GLY A 364 2.62 -23.32 4.92
C GLY A 364 2.62 -22.56 6.26
N ALA A 365 2.72 -23.32 7.35
CA ALA A 365 2.74 -22.78 8.71
C ALA A 365 4.06 -22.05 9.05
N ASP A 366 4.07 -21.24 10.12
CA ASP A 366 5.30 -20.64 10.65
C ASP A 366 6.10 -21.64 11.49
N LEU A 367 6.75 -22.58 10.81
CA LEU A 367 7.57 -23.62 11.42
C LEU A 367 8.98 -23.09 11.80
N PRO A 368 9.55 -23.51 12.94
CA PRO A 368 10.95 -23.22 13.28
C PRO A 368 11.96 -23.83 12.31
N ASP A 369 13.14 -23.21 12.17
CA ASP A 369 14.16 -23.61 11.17
C ASP A 369 14.79 -24.99 11.40
N GLY A 370 14.59 -25.58 12.58
CA GLY A 370 15.06 -26.92 12.94
C GLY A 370 14.21 -28.06 12.37
N PHE A 371 13.02 -27.79 11.84
CA PHE A 371 12.15 -28.81 11.23
C PHE A 371 12.64 -29.13 9.80
N GLY A 372 12.89 -30.42 9.54
CA GLY A 372 13.54 -30.92 8.32
C GLY A 372 12.59 -31.31 7.17
N THR A 373 13.07 -32.13 6.24
CA THR A 373 12.31 -32.59 5.06
C THR A 373 11.02 -33.33 5.40
N GLN A 374 10.96 -34.02 6.54
CA GLN A 374 9.79 -34.80 6.98
C GLN A 374 8.51 -33.98 7.21
N ASP A 375 8.60 -32.65 7.28
CA ASP A 375 7.44 -31.74 7.36
C ASP A 375 7.18 -31.02 6.02
N LEU A 376 7.98 -31.37 5.00
CA LEU A 376 7.93 -30.86 3.63
C LEU A 376 7.56 -31.94 2.60
N THR A 377 7.53 -33.24 2.91
CA THR A 377 7.44 -34.32 1.89
C THR A 377 6.33 -35.38 2.01
N SER A 378 5.71 -35.76 3.13
CA SER A 378 5.99 -35.43 4.54
C SER A 378 4.93 -34.50 5.13
N GLY A 379 3.66 -34.96 5.19
CA GLY A 379 2.63 -34.32 6.02
C GLY A 379 2.83 -34.72 7.49
N GLY A 380 3.30 -33.78 8.32
CA GLY A 380 3.74 -34.04 9.69
C GLY A 380 2.67 -34.63 10.62
N LEU A 381 3.06 -35.68 11.35
CA LEU A 381 2.20 -36.40 12.31
C LEU A 381 2.02 -35.62 13.63
N GLN A 382 0.85 -35.00 13.83
CA GLN A 382 0.14 -34.98 15.12
C GLN A 382 -1.32 -34.51 14.95
N ASP A 383 -2.26 -35.24 15.57
CA ASP A 383 -3.69 -35.19 15.27
C ASP A 383 -4.41 -33.90 15.71
N THR A 384 -5.35 -33.42 14.90
CA THR A 384 -6.81 -33.36 15.22
C THR A 384 -7.60 -32.68 14.09
N ASP A 385 -7.73 -33.34 12.94
CA ASP A 385 -8.91 -33.30 12.04
C ASP A 385 -8.61 -34.09 10.74
N GLU A 386 -9.46 -35.07 10.39
CA GLU A 386 -9.26 -35.95 9.21
C GLU A 386 -9.53 -35.28 7.84
N SER A 387 -9.25 -33.97 7.71
CA SER A 387 -9.50 -33.19 6.49
C SER A 387 -8.27 -32.47 5.90
N SER A 388 -7.10 -32.59 6.54
CA SER A 388 -5.91 -31.76 6.23
C SER A 388 -4.63 -32.54 5.87
N SER A 389 -4.72 -33.71 5.24
CA SER A 389 -3.57 -34.51 4.80
C SER A 389 -2.83 -33.99 3.54
N GLN A 390 -3.22 -32.83 3.00
CA GLN A 390 -2.62 -32.21 1.83
C GLN A 390 -1.51 -31.21 2.21
N LEU A 391 -0.33 -31.38 1.62
CA LEU A 391 0.82 -30.48 1.75
C LEU A 391 0.47 -29.03 1.33
N PRO A 392 1.12 -28.00 1.91
CA PRO A 392 0.92 -26.61 1.50
C PRO A 392 1.52 -26.34 0.13
N GLN A 393 0.81 -25.64 -0.75
CA GLN A 393 1.29 -25.34 -2.11
C GLN A 393 2.28 -24.17 -2.14
N VAL A 394 2.19 -23.25 -1.18
CA VAL A 394 3.16 -22.17 -1.01
C VAL A 394 3.87 -22.32 0.33
N GLU A 395 5.18 -22.49 0.31
CA GLU A 395 6.03 -22.56 1.50
C GLU A 395 6.87 -21.29 1.63
N VAL A 396 6.90 -20.70 2.82
CA VAL A 396 7.77 -19.56 3.16
C VAL A 396 8.79 -20.03 4.18
N MET A 397 10.09 -19.85 3.90
CA MET A 397 11.18 -20.35 4.73
C MET A 397 12.42 -19.45 4.74
N THR A 398 13.34 -19.73 5.66
CA THR A 398 14.67 -19.11 5.75
C THR A 398 15.68 -19.84 4.86
N PRO A 399 16.81 -19.18 4.48
CA PRO A 399 17.92 -19.85 3.81
C PRO A 399 18.43 -21.07 4.59
N GLU A 400 18.47 -20.98 5.92
CA GLU A 400 18.90 -22.05 6.83
C GLU A 400 18.00 -23.28 6.72
N ARG A 401 16.67 -23.10 6.74
CA ARG A 401 15.69 -24.19 6.62
C ARG A 401 15.74 -24.82 5.22
N LEU A 402 15.85 -24.00 4.16
CA LEU A 402 16.04 -24.51 2.80
C LEU A 402 17.34 -25.34 2.69
N MET A 403 18.45 -24.82 3.20
CA MET A 403 19.74 -25.53 3.18
C MET A 403 19.77 -26.77 4.08
N ASN A 404 18.96 -26.82 5.14
CA ASN A 404 18.77 -28.04 5.93
C ASN A 404 18.03 -29.09 5.09
N ALA A 405 16.92 -28.70 4.45
CA ALA A 405 16.13 -29.59 3.60
C ALA A 405 16.92 -30.13 2.41
N LEU A 406 17.63 -29.25 1.68
CA LEU A 406 18.49 -29.65 0.55
C LEU A 406 19.67 -30.56 0.96
N ARG A 407 20.15 -30.48 2.20
CA ARG A 407 21.20 -31.39 2.70
C ARG A 407 20.67 -32.77 3.08
N GLN A 408 19.37 -32.90 3.35
CA GLN A 408 18.73 -34.16 3.70
C GLN A 408 18.22 -34.87 2.43
N SER A 409 17.42 -34.19 1.62
CA SER A 409 16.81 -34.75 0.41
C SER A 409 16.80 -33.72 -0.75
N PRO A 410 17.93 -33.48 -1.44
CA PRO A 410 17.97 -32.47 -2.50
C PRO A 410 17.00 -32.76 -3.65
N GLN A 411 16.90 -34.02 -4.09
CA GLN A 411 16.00 -34.41 -5.18
C GLN A 411 14.52 -34.21 -4.81
N GLU A 412 14.10 -34.60 -3.61
CA GLU A 412 12.70 -34.45 -3.16
C GLU A 412 12.29 -32.96 -3.14
N VAL A 413 13.11 -32.10 -2.55
CA VAL A 413 12.87 -30.65 -2.46
C VAL A 413 12.79 -30.00 -3.84
N LEU A 414 13.70 -30.38 -4.75
CA LEU A 414 13.74 -29.84 -6.11
C LEU A 414 12.63 -30.39 -7.02
N SER A 415 12.14 -31.61 -6.76
CA SER A 415 10.99 -32.18 -7.46
C SER A 415 9.65 -31.62 -6.96
N ARG A 416 9.59 -31.16 -5.71
CA ARG A 416 8.39 -30.59 -5.11
C ARG A 416 8.09 -29.19 -5.64
N PHE A 417 9.08 -28.31 -5.61
CA PHE A 417 8.88 -26.89 -5.92
C PHE A 417 9.23 -26.55 -7.37
N SER A 418 8.23 -26.10 -8.13
CA SER A 418 8.36 -25.60 -9.50
C SER A 418 8.89 -24.17 -9.59
N LEU A 419 8.89 -23.44 -8.47
CA LEU A 419 9.33 -22.05 -8.42
C LEU A 419 10.03 -21.76 -7.09
N PHE A 420 11.24 -21.22 -7.19
CA PHE A 420 11.99 -20.65 -6.08
C PHE A 420 12.10 -19.14 -6.27
N ILE A 421 11.65 -18.39 -5.27
CA ILE A 421 11.84 -16.95 -5.17
C ILE A 421 12.72 -16.68 -3.96
N ILE A 422 13.86 -16.06 -4.18
CA ILE A 422 14.86 -15.76 -3.16
C ILE A 422 14.96 -14.24 -3.02
N ASP A 423 14.41 -13.76 -1.90
CA ASP A 423 14.45 -12.37 -1.47
C ASP A 423 15.83 -12.03 -0.89
N GLU A 424 16.25 -10.78 -1.01
CA GLU A 424 17.54 -10.28 -0.50
C GLU A 424 18.75 -11.15 -0.93
N ALA A 425 18.76 -11.60 -2.19
CA ALA A 425 19.71 -12.59 -2.70
C ALA A 425 21.19 -12.17 -2.56
N HIS A 426 21.48 -10.87 -2.47
CA HIS A 426 22.81 -10.34 -2.22
C HIS A 426 23.39 -10.72 -0.85
N LEU A 427 22.56 -10.90 0.19
CA LEU A 427 23.00 -11.30 1.53
C LEU A 427 23.58 -12.72 1.55
N ILE A 428 23.07 -13.58 0.68
CA ILE A 428 23.53 -14.96 0.49
C ILE A 428 24.93 -14.99 -0.14
N ALA A 429 25.24 -14.01 -1.01
CA ALA A 429 26.56 -13.87 -1.63
C ALA A 429 27.62 -13.33 -0.66
N GLN A 430 27.23 -12.37 0.20
CA GLN A 430 28.11 -11.73 1.19
C GLN A 430 28.40 -12.61 2.43
N SER A 431 27.50 -13.52 2.79
CA SER A 431 27.62 -14.43 3.94
C SER A 431 28.66 -15.53 3.72
N GLY A 432 29.94 -15.14 3.68
CA GLY A 432 31.14 -15.90 3.28
C GLY A 432 31.53 -17.14 4.10
N GLY A 433 30.57 -17.75 4.80
CA GLY A 433 30.76 -19.03 5.49
C GLY A 433 29.48 -19.82 5.78
N ARG A 434 28.28 -19.32 5.42
CA ARG A 434 27.00 -19.96 5.79
C ARG A 434 25.89 -19.98 4.72
N GLY A 435 26.01 -19.21 3.63
CA GLY A 435 25.05 -19.24 2.51
C GLY A 435 25.20 -20.44 1.55
N LEU A 436 24.33 -20.52 0.55
CA LEU A 436 24.09 -21.63 -0.40
C LEU A 436 25.32 -22.24 -1.13
N ARG A 437 26.52 -21.66 -1.02
CA ARG A 437 27.80 -22.19 -1.55
C ARG A 437 28.15 -23.62 -1.11
N GLY A 438 27.50 -24.13 -0.05
CA GLY A 438 27.67 -25.51 0.43
C GLY A 438 27.16 -26.57 -0.54
N CYS A 439 26.07 -26.31 -1.26
CA CYS A 439 25.38 -27.29 -2.12
C CYS A 439 26.01 -27.28 -3.53
N PRO A 440 26.44 -28.43 -4.09
CA PRO A 440 26.91 -28.53 -5.47
C PRO A 440 25.99 -27.83 -6.49
N GLU A 441 24.69 -27.98 -6.28
CA GLU A 441 23.59 -27.42 -7.05
C GLU A 441 23.60 -25.89 -7.14
N PHE A 442 24.07 -25.21 -6.10
CA PHE A 442 24.12 -23.73 -6.02
C PHE A 442 25.55 -23.17 -6.10
N ARG A 443 26.58 -24.03 -6.23
CA ARG A 443 27.99 -23.59 -6.31
C ARG A 443 28.32 -22.81 -7.59
N ARG A 444 27.53 -22.94 -8.64
CA ARG A 444 27.73 -22.25 -9.94
C ARG A 444 26.81 -21.06 -10.18
N THR A 445 25.84 -20.79 -9.31
CA THR A 445 25.22 -19.46 -9.20
C THR A 445 26.19 -18.50 -8.52
N SER A 446 27.30 -18.20 -9.20
CA SER A 446 28.09 -17.00 -8.92
C SER A 446 27.25 -15.80 -9.38
N VAL A 447 26.29 -15.40 -8.53
CA VAL A 447 25.60 -14.11 -8.62
C VAL A 447 26.65 -13.04 -8.29
N ALA A 448 27.47 -12.74 -9.30
CA ALA A 448 28.30 -11.54 -9.33
C ALA A 448 27.40 -10.35 -9.70
N ALA A 449 26.34 -10.15 -8.89
CA ALA A 449 25.58 -8.92 -8.91
C ALA A 449 26.53 -7.80 -8.46
N ARG A 450 27.00 -7.02 -9.43
CA ARG A 450 27.62 -5.73 -9.14
C ARG A 450 26.49 -4.79 -8.75
N CYS A 451 26.03 -4.91 -7.50
CA CYS A 451 25.07 -3.98 -6.93
C CYS A 451 25.69 -2.58 -6.91
N ALA A 452 24.95 -1.60 -7.40
CA ALA A 452 25.13 -0.24 -6.92
C ALA A 452 24.63 -0.17 -5.47
N SER A 453 25.26 0.63 -4.62
CA SER A 453 24.91 0.74 -3.20
C SER A 453 23.47 1.23 -3.02
N GLY A 454 22.64 0.50 -2.25
CA GLY A 454 21.24 0.86 -1.98
C GLY A 454 20.18 0.16 -2.85
N CYS A 455 20.54 -0.92 -3.54
CA CYS A 455 19.59 -1.80 -4.22
C CYS A 455 19.56 -3.18 -3.56
N ASP A 456 18.39 -3.82 -3.59
CA ASP A 456 18.23 -5.19 -3.14
C ASP A 456 17.70 -6.08 -4.28
N ASP A 457 18.06 -7.37 -4.21
CA ASP A 457 18.00 -8.31 -5.32
C ASP A 457 16.96 -9.41 -5.05
N LEU A 458 16.01 -9.56 -5.98
CA LEU A 458 15.05 -10.65 -6.01
C LEU A 458 15.47 -11.65 -7.11
N LEU A 459 15.84 -12.87 -6.72
CA LEU A 459 16.21 -13.94 -7.65
C LEU A 459 15.04 -14.92 -7.83
N ILE A 460 14.64 -15.15 -9.07
CA ILE A 460 13.53 -16.02 -9.46
C ILE A 460 14.09 -17.18 -10.29
N MET A 461 13.70 -18.42 -9.96
CA MET A 461 14.08 -19.62 -10.69
C MET A 461 12.91 -20.61 -10.78
N HIS A 462 12.53 -20.97 -12.00
CA HIS A 462 11.60 -22.08 -12.24
C HIS A 462 12.37 -23.40 -12.27
N GLY A 463 11.85 -24.41 -11.56
CA GLY A 463 12.28 -25.80 -11.60
C GLY A 463 11.41 -26.59 -12.58
N GLY A 464 12.02 -27.48 -13.39
CA GLY A 464 11.27 -28.41 -14.24
C GLY A 464 11.43 -28.29 -15.76
N CYS A 465 12.40 -27.53 -16.29
CA CYS A 465 12.76 -27.63 -17.72
C CYS A 465 13.95 -28.59 -17.93
N ASP A 466 13.64 -29.80 -18.37
CA ASP A 466 14.47 -30.75 -19.14
C ASP A 466 15.99 -30.81 -18.88
N SER A 467 16.39 -31.39 -17.73
CA SER A 467 17.57 -32.27 -17.69
C SER A 467 17.55 -33.21 -16.47
N SER A 468 17.60 -34.52 -16.73
CA SER A 468 17.79 -35.54 -15.70
C SER A 468 19.19 -35.44 -15.09
N GLY A 469 19.28 -34.89 -13.88
CA GLY A 469 20.50 -34.87 -13.07
C GLY A 469 21.34 -33.60 -13.25
N ASP A 470 21.93 -33.17 -12.12
CA ASP A 470 22.71 -31.94 -11.94
C ASP A 470 21.88 -30.64 -12.05
N LEU A 471 21.96 -29.78 -11.02
CA LEU A 471 21.66 -28.34 -11.15
C LEU A 471 22.85 -27.61 -11.83
N GLY A 472 23.55 -28.35 -12.70
CA GLY A 472 24.67 -27.90 -13.49
C GLY A 472 24.18 -26.97 -14.58
N VAL A 473 24.52 -25.69 -14.45
CA VAL A 473 24.37 -24.73 -15.54
C VAL A 473 25.26 -25.16 -16.71
N GLU A 474 24.69 -25.87 -17.68
CA GLU A 474 25.23 -25.89 -19.03
C GLU A 474 25.25 -24.46 -19.59
N ARG A 475 26.27 -24.16 -20.40
CA ARG A 475 26.61 -22.79 -20.86
C ARG A 475 25.60 -22.15 -21.83
N GLY A 476 24.38 -22.67 -21.95
CA GLY A 476 23.36 -22.22 -22.91
C GLY A 476 22.29 -21.27 -22.36
N ALA A 477 21.86 -21.43 -21.10
CA ALA A 477 20.73 -20.66 -20.55
C ALA A 477 21.19 -19.33 -19.94
N GLN A 478 21.12 -18.25 -20.71
CA GLN A 478 21.48 -16.90 -20.27
C GLN A 478 20.62 -16.43 -19.08
N LEU A 479 21.27 -16.13 -17.95
CA LEU A 479 20.64 -15.39 -16.84
C LEU A 479 20.24 -13.99 -17.33
N ARG A 480 18.94 -13.71 -17.38
CA ARG A 480 18.45 -12.37 -17.69
C ARG A 480 18.53 -11.52 -16.43
N GLN A 481 19.37 -10.50 -16.46
CA GLN A 481 19.47 -9.48 -15.42
C GLN A 481 18.65 -8.27 -15.84
N VAL A 482 17.76 -7.80 -14.96
CA VAL A 482 17.01 -6.57 -15.17
C VAL A 482 17.33 -5.62 -14.04
N GLN A 483 18.18 -4.64 -14.33
CA GLN A 483 18.32 -3.45 -13.50
C GLN A 483 17.15 -2.53 -13.82
N VAL A 484 16.24 -2.38 -12.87
CA VAL A 484 15.14 -1.43 -12.99
C VAL A 484 15.67 -0.06 -12.57
N ALA A 485 16.35 0.59 -13.53
CA ALA A 485 16.90 1.92 -13.33
C ALA A 485 15.77 2.94 -13.12
N VAL A 486 15.87 3.67 -12.02
CA VAL A 486 15.31 5.01 -11.88
C VAL A 486 16.48 5.98 -12.18
N ASP A 487 16.19 7.21 -12.61
CA ASP A 487 17.08 8.11 -13.40
C ASP A 487 18.58 8.12 -12.96
N PRO A 488 19.59 8.00 -13.85
CA PRO A 488 21.01 7.86 -13.45
C PRO A 488 21.59 8.98 -12.57
N ALA A 489 20.95 10.15 -12.48
CA ALA A 489 21.31 11.21 -11.53
C ALA A 489 21.13 10.80 -10.04
N GLU A 490 20.47 9.67 -9.78
CA GLU A 490 20.07 9.22 -8.44
C GLU A 490 21.12 8.39 -7.70
N LEU A 491 22.31 8.16 -8.29
CA LEU A 491 23.22 7.09 -7.87
C LEU A 491 24.69 7.49 -7.62
N LEU A 492 24.98 8.79 -7.48
CA LEU A 492 26.34 9.31 -7.23
C LEU A 492 26.47 10.10 -5.92
N ALA A 493 26.34 9.42 -4.79
CA ALA A 493 26.85 9.92 -3.51
C ALA A 493 27.18 8.76 -2.55
N GLY A 494 28.40 8.25 -2.65
CA GLY A 494 28.95 7.35 -1.64
C GLY A 494 30.45 7.56 -1.54
N LEU A 495 30.91 8.10 -0.41
CA LEU A 495 32.23 7.89 0.19
C LEU A 495 32.28 8.64 1.53
N ASP A 496 32.13 7.90 2.63
CA ASP A 496 33.10 7.94 3.75
C ASP A 496 32.86 6.72 4.65
N HIS A 497 33.92 6.21 5.29
CA HIS A 497 33.87 5.01 6.13
C HIS A 497 34.66 5.18 7.44
N ALA A 498 34.03 4.73 8.52
CA ALA A 498 34.61 4.21 9.77
C ALA A 498 35.46 5.14 10.67
N GLY A 499 34.81 5.66 11.72
CA GLY A 499 35.40 5.90 13.05
C GLY A 499 34.60 5.10 14.10
N GLY A 500 35.26 4.46 15.08
CA GLY A 500 34.67 3.31 15.79
C GLY A 500 34.17 3.51 17.25
N ALA A 501 33.14 2.73 17.58
CA ALA A 501 32.66 2.29 18.92
C ALA A 501 32.08 3.32 19.91
N PRO A 502 31.24 2.89 20.89
CA PRO A 502 30.32 1.75 20.94
C PRO A 502 28.83 2.17 21.15
N ALA A 503 27.92 1.20 21.13
CA ALA A 503 26.47 1.42 21.10
C ALA A 503 25.85 2.07 22.35
N GLN A 504 24.87 2.96 22.16
CA GLN A 504 23.88 3.34 23.18
C GLN A 504 22.47 3.49 22.58
N GLY A 505 21.53 2.66 23.08
CA GLY A 505 20.15 3.10 23.33
C GLY A 505 19.21 3.41 22.15
N HIS A 506 19.10 2.56 21.13
CA HIS A 506 17.97 2.65 20.19
C HIS A 506 16.73 1.93 20.73
N LEU A 507 15.71 2.72 21.10
CA LEU A 507 14.33 2.25 21.20
C LEU A 507 13.85 1.80 19.81
N PRO A 508 13.12 0.68 19.69
CA PRO A 508 12.68 0.16 18.40
C PRO A 508 11.57 1.05 17.82
N VAL A 509 11.91 1.80 16.76
CA VAL A 509 10.92 2.36 15.83
C VAL A 509 10.60 1.26 14.81
N PRO A 510 9.37 0.72 14.75
CA PRO A 510 9.03 -0.31 13.77
C PRO A 510 8.95 0.29 12.36
N PRO A 511 9.24 -0.49 11.30
CA PRO A 511 9.07 -0.05 9.92
C PRO A 511 7.59 0.24 9.63
N ALA A 512 7.35 1.11 8.65
CA ALA A 512 6.02 1.62 8.33
C ALA A 512 5.14 0.59 7.60
N LEU A 513 4.58 -0.39 8.33
CA LEU A 513 3.45 -1.23 7.91
C LEU A 513 2.88 -2.06 9.08
N ASP A 514 2.47 -1.44 10.19
CA ASP A 514 1.76 -2.16 11.25
C ASP A 514 0.62 -1.36 11.91
N VAL A 515 -0.45 -2.06 12.24
CA VAL A 515 -1.62 -1.57 12.98
C VAL A 515 -1.94 -2.58 14.06
N ALA A 516 -1.82 -2.18 15.32
CA ALA A 516 -2.21 -3.00 16.46
C ALA A 516 -3.67 -3.47 16.32
N GLY A 517 -3.84 -4.77 16.09
CA GLY A 517 -5.15 -5.37 15.91
C GLY A 517 -5.95 -5.41 17.21
N VAL A 518 -7.01 -4.61 17.30
CA VAL A 518 -8.03 -4.78 18.35
C VAL A 518 -8.85 -6.02 18.01
N ILE A 519 -8.72 -7.03 18.86
CA ILE A 519 -9.45 -8.30 18.78
C ILE A 519 -10.93 -8.03 19.09
N THR A 520 -11.82 -8.36 18.14
CA THR A 520 -13.23 -8.65 18.44
C THR A 520 -13.57 -10.00 17.82
N THR A 521 -14.26 -10.83 18.60
CA THR A 521 -14.44 -12.27 18.43
C THR A 521 -15.45 -12.66 17.34
N ASP A 522 -15.43 -13.94 16.99
CA ASP A 522 -16.18 -14.57 15.90
C ASP A 522 -17.71 -14.36 15.90
N GLY A 523 -18.28 -14.47 14.70
CA GLY A 523 -19.72 -14.52 14.44
C GLY A 523 -19.97 -15.00 13.00
N ASP A 524 -20.52 -16.21 12.88
CA ASP A 524 -20.60 -16.96 11.63
C ASP A 524 -21.51 -16.39 10.53
N HIS A 525 -21.15 -16.74 9.29
CA HIS A 525 -21.97 -16.93 8.10
C HIS A 525 -23.43 -16.42 8.06
N ARG A 526 -23.75 -15.61 7.04
CA ARG A 526 -24.59 -16.07 5.90
C ARG A 526 -24.59 -15.13 4.70
N LEU A 527 -24.88 -15.73 3.54
CA LEU A 527 -25.13 -15.09 2.25
C LEU A 527 -26.43 -14.26 2.32
N ASP A 528 -26.59 -13.23 1.48
CA ASP A 528 -27.50 -13.42 0.33
C ASP A 528 -27.45 -12.39 -0.80
N ARG A 529 -27.88 -12.87 -1.97
CA ARG A 529 -27.84 -12.25 -3.28
C ARG A 529 -29.29 -12.07 -3.75
N VAL A 530 -29.78 -10.84 -3.94
CA VAL A 530 -31.17 -10.62 -4.42
C VAL A 530 -31.22 -9.69 -5.63
N GLY A 531 -31.51 -10.28 -6.80
CA GLY A 531 -32.01 -9.58 -7.97
C GLY A 531 -33.54 -9.45 -7.96
N ARG A 532 -34.09 -8.61 -8.85
CA ARG A 532 -35.55 -8.40 -9.02
C ARG A 532 -36.26 -9.65 -9.56
N ALA A 533 -37.47 -9.96 -9.07
CA ALA A 533 -38.71 -9.93 -9.88
C ALA A 533 -40.02 -10.31 -9.11
N GLN A 534 -40.99 -9.38 -9.16
CA GLN A 534 -42.46 -9.53 -9.28
C GLN A 534 -43.32 -10.60 -8.51
N ARG A 535 -44.38 -10.04 -7.88
CA ARG A 535 -45.80 -10.50 -7.75
C ARG A 535 -46.26 -11.46 -6.63
N ALA A 536 -46.89 -10.82 -5.63
CA ALA A 536 -48.24 -11.07 -5.07
C ALA A 536 -48.72 -12.50 -4.69
N GLY A 537 -49.00 -12.72 -3.39
CA GLY A 537 -49.65 -13.97 -2.92
C GLY A 537 -50.00 -14.07 -1.43
N GLN A 538 -50.97 -13.29 -0.94
CA GLN A 538 -51.84 -13.56 0.23
C GLN A 538 -51.30 -13.58 1.70
N ARG A 539 -52.23 -13.25 2.59
CA ARG A 539 -52.15 -13.02 4.05
C ARG A 539 -52.04 -14.30 4.89
N GLY A 540 -51.44 -14.22 6.09
CA GLY A 540 -51.46 -15.35 7.05
C GLY A 540 -50.98 -15.11 8.49
N ARG A 541 -51.73 -14.32 9.28
CA ARG A 541 -51.85 -14.34 10.78
C ARG A 541 -50.60 -14.27 11.68
N HIS A 542 -50.55 -13.23 12.54
CA HIS A 542 -50.04 -13.35 13.93
C HIS A 542 -50.98 -14.20 14.78
N PRO A 543 -50.46 -14.90 15.81
CA PRO A 543 -50.47 -14.40 17.21
C PRO A 543 -49.16 -14.80 17.96
N GLN A 544 -48.74 -14.37 19.14
CA GLN A 544 -49.02 -13.36 20.18
C GLN A 544 -47.84 -13.47 21.17
N ALA A 545 -47.59 -12.47 22.01
CA ALA A 545 -46.59 -12.54 23.08
C ALA A 545 -47.16 -13.15 24.38
N GLN A 546 -46.29 -13.71 25.23
CA GLN A 546 -46.57 -13.94 26.64
C GLN A 546 -45.46 -13.33 27.51
N HIS A 547 -45.87 -12.70 28.62
CA HIS A 547 -44.98 -12.11 29.62
C HIS A 547 -44.51 -13.16 30.64
N GLY A 548 -43.27 -13.01 31.12
CA GLY A 548 -42.77 -13.64 32.35
C GLY A 548 -41.96 -12.61 33.13
N GLN A 549 -42.39 -12.28 34.35
CA GLN A 549 -41.77 -11.24 35.17
C GLN A 549 -40.74 -11.80 36.16
N ARG A 550 -39.71 -10.98 36.45
CA ARG A 550 -39.00 -10.84 37.74
C ARG A 550 -38.52 -12.11 38.46
N LEU A 551 -37.22 -12.16 38.73
CA LEU A 551 -36.73 -12.39 40.11
C LEU A 551 -35.29 -11.86 40.26
N VAL A 552 -35.06 -11.16 41.38
CA VAL A 552 -33.77 -10.63 41.81
C VAL A 552 -33.49 -11.16 43.22
N GLN A 553 -32.19 -11.30 43.54
CA GLN A 553 -31.57 -11.46 44.86
C GLN A 553 -31.34 -12.87 45.46
N ALA A 554 -30.02 -13.13 45.59
CA ALA A 554 -29.28 -13.49 46.80
C ALA A 554 -29.40 -14.89 47.42
N PHE A 555 -28.22 -15.54 47.57
CA PHE A 555 -27.75 -16.13 48.83
C PHE A 555 -26.22 -16.00 48.94
N ALA A 556 -25.63 -16.31 50.10
CA ALA A 556 -24.38 -15.70 50.56
C ALA A 556 -23.35 -16.66 51.20
N GLN A 557 -22.11 -16.17 51.29
CA GLN A 557 -21.05 -16.46 52.30
C GLN A 557 -20.53 -17.90 52.51
N ALA A 558 -19.26 -18.13 52.14
CA ALA A 558 -18.10 -18.41 53.05
C ALA A 558 -16.92 -19.00 52.23
N GLY A 559 -15.64 -18.76 52.52
CA GLY A 559 -15.03 -17.81 53.46
C GLY A 559 -13.62 -18.23 53.94
N SER A 560 -12.55 -17.68 53.36
CA SER A 560 -11.21 -17.64 54.00
C SER A 560 -10.40 -16.42 53.52
N ARG A 561 -9.50 -15.92 54.37
CA ARG A 561 -8.94 -14.54 54.29
C ARG A 561 -7.45 -14.52 53.93
N ALA A 562 -7.06 -13.52 53.14
CA ALA A 562 -5.90 -12.66 53.43
C ALA A 562 -6.14 -11.28 52.79
N ARG A 563 -5.76 -10.19 53.46
CA ARG A 563 -6.12 -8.79 53.11
C ARG A 563 -4.93 -8.01 52.52
N VAL A 564 -5.24 -7.19 51.50
CA VAL A 564 -5.03 -5.72 51.37
C VAL A 564 -3.65 -5.14 51.74
N GLY A 565 -3.11 -4.28 50.86
CA GLY A 565 -1.86 -3.53 51.07
C GLY A 565 -2.03 -2.03 51.37
N LEU A 566 -1.09 -1.23 50.84
CA LEU A 566 -0.90 0.24 50.86
C LEU A 566 0.03 0.86 51.94
N VAL A 567 0.92 1.77 51.45
CA VAL A 567 1.56 2.96 52.09
C VAL A 567 2.73 2.81 53.11
N GLN A 568 3.96 3.02 52.59
CA GLN A 568 4.88 4.19 52.77
C GLN A 568 5.32 4.75 54.16
N LEU A 569 6.59 5.23 54.18
CA LEU A 569 7.28 6.13 55.16
C LEU A 569 7.87 5.48 56.46
N PRO A 570 8.77 6.16 57.21
CA PRO A 570 10.15 6.52 56.84
C PRO A 570 11.19 6.29 57.99
N GLY A 571 12.46 6.69 57.81
CA GLY A 571 13.30 7.15 58.93
C GLY A 571 14.56 6.34 59.31
N GLN A 572 15.70 7.02 59.28
CA GLN A 572 17.02 6.63 59.84
C GLN A 572 17.06 6.74 61.40
N PRO A 573 18.11 6.28 62.17
CA PRO A 573 19.54 6.38 61.82
C PRO A 573 20.58 5.33 62.32
N GLY A 574 21.68 5.24 61.56
CA GLY A 574 23.06 5.43 62.06
C GLY A 574 23.81 4.31 62.81
N GLN A 575 24.91 3.80 62.24
CA GLN A 575 26.27 4.37 62.47
C GLN A 575 27.42 3.69 61.67
N ARG A 576 28.33 4.53 61.19
CA ARG A 576 29.81 4.37 61.09
C ARG A 576 30.47 3.21 60.28
N ARG A 577 30.98 3.67 59.12
CA ARG A 577 32.42 3.70 58.70
C ARG A 577 33.16 2.42 58.23
N LEU A 578 33.89 2.68 57.13
CA LEU A 578 35.21 2.16 56.71
C LEU A 578 35.31 0.74 56.14
N GLY A 579 35.84 0.68 54.91
CA GLY A 579 36.95 -0.22 54.61
C GLY A 579 36.95 -0.91 53.26
N LEU A 580 37.62 -0.28 52.28
CA LEU A 580 38.11 -0.83 51.00
C LEU A 580 37.04 -1.18 49.94
#